data_AF-A0A966QGT5-F1
#
_entry.id   AF-A0A966QGT5-F1
#
_cell.length_a   1.000
_cell.length_b   1.000
_cell.length_c   1.000
_cell.angle_alpha   90.00
_cell.angle_beta   90.00
_cell.angle_gamma   90.00
#
_symmetry.space_group_name_H-M   'P 1'
#
loop_
_entity.id
_entity.type
_entity.pdbx_description
1 polymer ?
#
loop_
_entity_poly.entity_id
_entity_poly.type
_entity_poly.pdbx_seq_one_letter_code
_entity_poly.pdbx_strand_id
1 'polypeptide(L)'
;MSVSGWPADRVSVNDFLVLASLVILVVGGSAVSSGVEAALLTVNPLRVHDMVARAVPGALLLQKLKSRLGRVLAMLVIANNVFNIFGSLMLGGYAAVVFHDHHLGGSALTLFSFALTLLVILFGEILPKALGTRMAASISLVSAPTIAVLMKLCAPLILLLERLMPAITEESELTTDEEEIRLLARLGSQKGQIEADEAAMIAKVFQLNDLTA
;
A
#
# COMPACT_ATOMS: atom_id res chain seq x y z
N MET A 1 -20.69 39.23 -15.78
CA MET A 1 -21.17 38.70 -14.48
C MET A 1 -19.94 38.35 -13.66
N SER A 2 -19.56 39.22 -12.73
CA SER A 2 -18.43 39.03 -11.81
C SER A 2 -18.89 38.25 -10.60
N VAL A 3 -18.33 37.06 -10.36
CA VAL A 3 -18.48 36.36 -9.08
C VAL A 3 -17.41 36.91 -8.15
N SER A 4 -17.71 38.09 -7.58
CA SER A 4 -16.97 38.69 -6.48
C SER A 4 -17.49 38.10 -5.18
N GLY A 5 -16.65 37.35 -4.46
CA GLY A 5 -17.04 36.79 -3.17
C GLY A 5 -15.95 36.02 -2.42
N TRP A 6 -14.68 36.15 -2.80
CA TRP A 6 -13.59 35.68 -1.93
C TRP A 6 -13.15 36.85 -1.04
N PRO A 7 -13.10 36.71 0.29
CA PRO A 7 -12.61 37.77 1.16
C PRO A 7 -11.11 37.96 0.89
N ALA A 8 -10.76 39.07 0.26
CA ALA A 8 -9.40 39.44 -0.16
C ALA A 8 -8.56 40.04 0.98
N ASP A 9 -8.86 39.71 2.23
CA ASP A 9 -8.34 40.44 3.38
C ASP A 9 -7.72 39.48 4.40
N ARG A 10 -6.41 39.23 4.20
CA ARG A 10 -5.31 38.99 5.16
C ARG A 10 -4.31 37.97 4.63
N VAL A 11 -3.52 38.40 3.65
CA VAL A 11 -2.34 37.68 3.18
C VAL A 11 -1.28 37.69 4.30
N SER A 12 -0.82 36.51 4.69
CA SER A 12 0.18 36.34 5.74
C SER A 12 1.12 35.17 5.40
N VAL A 13 2.28 35.08 6.08
CA VAL A 13 3.19 33.92 6.01
C VAL A 13 2.46 32.57 6.16
N ASN A 14 1.27 32.59 6.76
CA ASN A 14 0.40 31.45 6.93
C ASN A 14 -0.01 30.78 5.61
N ASP A 15 -0.12 31.49 4.48
CA ASP A 15 -0.64 30.88 3.23
C ASP A 15 0.34 29.86 2.64
N PHE A 16 1.63 30.20 2.62
CA PHE A 16 2.70 29.26 2.24
C PHE A 16 2.89 28.15 3.27
N LEU A 17 2.71 28.42 4.57
CA LEU A 17 2.76 27.39 5.60
C LEU A 17 1.60 26.39 5.46
N VAL A 18 0.39 26.87 5.17
CA VAL A 18 -0.78 26.04 4.88
C VAL A 18 -0.51 25.22 3.63
N LEU A 19 -0.02 25.83 2.55
CA LEU A 19 0.34 25.10 1.33
C LEU A 19 1.35 23.99 1.60
N ALA A 20 2.43 24.29 2.33
CA ALA A 20 3.44 23.30 2.70
C ALA A 20 2.86 22.17 3.57
N SER A 21 1.99 22.50 4.53
CA SER A 21 1.32 21.50 5.38
C SER A 21 0.42 20.56 4.57
N LEU A 22 -0.29 21.09 3.56
CA LEU A 22 -1.12 20.30 2.64
C LEU A 22 -0.26 19.39 1.75
N VAL A 23 0.89 19.87 1.26
CA VAL A 23 1.85 19.04 0.52
C VAL A 23 2.31 17.86 1.38
N ILE A 24 2.70 18.13 2.63
CA ILE A 24 3.15 17.08 3.56
C ILE A 24 2.01 16.08 3.83
N LEU A 25 0.78 16.56 4.02
CA LEU A 25 -0.38 15.70 4.23
C LEU A 25 -0.63 14.79 3.02
N VAL A 26 -0.59 15.34 1.79
CA VAL A 26 -0.84 14.58 0.57
C VAL A 26 0.28 13.58 0.28
N VAL A 27 1.53 14.01 0.33
CA VAL A 27 2.69 13.12 0.09
C VAL A 27 2.78 12.06 1.19
N GLY A 28 2.56 12.45 2.45
CA GLY A 28 2.57 11.52 3.59
C GLY A 28 1.43 10.50 3.53
N GLY A 29 0.22 10.93 3.18
CA GLY A 29 -0.92 10.03 2.99
C GLY A 29 -0.67 9.03 1.86
N SER A 30 -0.16 9.51 0.72
CA SER A 30 0.27 8.68 -0.41
C SER A 30 1.34 7.66 0.01
N ALA A 31 2.35 8.11 0.75
CA ALA A 31 3.44 7.28 1.22
C ALA A 31 2.98 6.14 2.12
N VAL A 32 2.11 6.44 3.09
CA VAL A 32 1.55 5.43 3.98
C VAL A 32 0.74 4.41 3.18
N SER A 33 -0.14 4.86 2.28
CA SER A 33 -0.98 3.96 1.47
C SER A 33 -0.14 3.04 0.58
N SER A 34 0.79 3.62 -0.19
CA SER A 34 1.68 2.90 -1.10
C SER A 34 2.63 1.93 -0.38
N GLY A 35 3.18 2.34 0.76
CA GLY A 35 4.07 1.49 1.57
C GLY A 35 3.34 0.31 2.20
N VAL A 36 2.11 0.53 2.70
CA VAL A 36 1.27 -0.52 3.26
C VAL A 36 0.80 -1.51 2.19
N GLU A 37 0.42 -1.01 1.01
CA GLU A 37 0.09 -1.83 -0.17
C GLU A 37 1.26 -2.78 -0.52
N ALA A 38 2.47 -2.24 -0.67
CA ALA A 38 3.65 -3.06 -0.99
C ALA A 38 3.98 -4.07 0.10
N ALA A 39 3.85 -3.69 1.37
CA ALA A 39 4.05 -4.59 2.51
C ALA A 39 3.05 -5.75 2.50
N LEU A 40 1.77 -5.46 2.28
CA LEU A 40 0.72 -6.47 2.24
C LEU A 40 0.83 -7.39 1.03
N LEU A 41 1.28 -6.91 -0.13
CA LEU A 41 1.56 -7.76 -1.28
C LEU A 41 2.74 -8.70 -0.99
N THR A 42 3.79 -8.19 -0.36
CA THR A 42 5.07 -8.92 -0.20
C THR A 42 5.09 -9.85 1.02
N VAL A 43 4.32 -9.57 2.07
CA VAL A 43 4.41 -10.34 3.33
C VAL A 43 4.11 -11.83 3.11
N ASN A 44 5.03 -12.69 3.53
CA ASN A 44 4.92 -14.15 3.38
C ASN A 44 3.74 -14.68 4.23
N PRO A 45 2.76 -15.39 3.61
CA PRO A 45 1.63 -16.00 4.33
C PRO A 45 2.06 -16.93 5.47
N LEU A 46 3.05 -17.80 5.25
CA LEU A 46 3.55 -18.74 6.27
C LEU A 46 4.05 -18.02 7.51
N ARG A 47 4.73 -16.88 7.31
CA ARG A 47 5.19 -16.05 8.43
C ARG A 47 4.02 -15.44 9.20
N VAL A 48 2.95 -15.04 8.52
CA VAL A 48 1.72 -14.55 9.20
C VAL A 48 1.06 -15.69 10.00
N HIS A 49 1.01 -16.90 9.44
CA HIS A 49 0.50 -18.09 10.15
C HIS A 49 1.33 -18.41 11.42
N ASP A 50 2.66 -18.39 11.33
CA ASP A 50 3.56 -18.56 12.50
C ASP A 50 3.29 -17.48 13.57
N MET A 51 3.13 -16.22 13.15
CA MET A 51 2.84 -15.11 14.06
C MET A 51 1.49 -15.29 14.79
N VAL A 52 0.49 -15.88 14.12
CA VAL A 52 -0.79 -16.23 14.76
C VAL A 52 -0.60 -17.36 15.76
N ALA A 53 0.13 -18.42 15.41
CA ALA A 53 0.41 -19.55 16.30
C ALA A 53 1.16 -19.11 17.57
N ARG A 54 2.04 -18.12 17.43
CA ARG A 54 2.79 -17.51 18.54
C ARG A 54 2.03 -16.40 19.28
N ALA A 55 0.75 -16.20 18.99
CA ALA A 55 -0.11 -15.18 19.60
C ALA A 55 0.46 -13.75 19.52
N VAL A 56 1.15 -13.40 18.43
CA VAL A 56 1.65 -12.04 18.22
C VAL A 56 0.47 -11.05 18.10
N PRO A 57 0.47 -9.92 18.84
CA PRO A 57 -0.63 -8.95 18.78
C PRO A 57 -0.90 -8.47 17.36
N GLY A 58 -2.17 -8.46 16.94
CA GLY A 58 -2.58 -8.02 15.61
C GLY A 58 -2.37 -9.05 14.48
N ALA A 59 -1.65 -10.16 14.71
CA ALA A 59 -1.40 -11.17 13.69
C ALA A 59 -2.69 -11.82 13.16
N LEU A 60 -3.67 -12.06 14.03
CA LEU A 60 -4.98 -12.61 13.65
C LEU A 60 -5.79 -11.65 12.77
N LEU A 61 -5.65 -10.33 13.00
CA LEU A 61 -6.27 -9.33 12.14
C LEU A 61 -5.57 -9.27 10.78
N LEU A 62 -4.24 -9.26 10.77
CA LEU A 62 -3.45 -9.30 9.55
C LEU A 62 -3.79 -10.54 8.70
N GLN A 63 -3.92 -11.72 9.32
CA GLN A 63 -4.32 -12.94 8.62
C GLN A 63 -5.70 -12.79 7.96
N LYS A 64 -6.69 -12.22 8.66
CA LYS A 64 -8.02 -11.94 8.10
C LYS A 64 -7.95 -10.96 6.93
N LEU A 65 -7.14 -9.91 7.02
CA LEU A 65 -6.94 -8.96 5.92
C LEU A 65 -6.27 -9.63 4.71
N LYS A 66 -5.27 -10.48 4.96
CA LYS A 66 -4.57 -11.24 3.91
C LYS A 66 -5.49 -12.25 3.21
N SER A 67 -6.42 -12.87 3.95
CA SER A 67 -7.42 -13.76 3.31
C SER A 67 -8.31 -13.01 2.32
N ARG A 68 -8.57 -11.72 2.55
CA ARG A 68 -9.39 -10.86 1.67
C ARG A 68 -8.56 -9.85 0.90
N LEU A 69 -7.37 -10.27 0.45
CA LEU A 69 -6.35 -9.35 -0.08
C LEU A 69 -6.88 -8.50 -1.24
N GLY A 70 -7.67 -9.07 -2.16
CA GLY A 70 -8.26 -8.31 -3.28
C GLY A 70 -9.07 -7.10 -2.82
N ARG A 71 -9.94 -7.27 -1.81
CA ARG A 71 -10.74 -6.16 -1.24
C ARG A 71 -9.86 -5.13 -0.54
N VAL A 72 -8.83 -5.59 0.17
CA VAL A 72 -7.88 -4.71 0.88
C VAL A 72 -7.06 -3.89 -0.12
N LEU A 73 -6.59 -4.49 -1.21
CA LEU A 73 -5.86 -3.80 -2.27
C LEU A 73 -6.75 -2.78 -2.97
N ALA A 74 -8.00 -3.13 -3.30
CA ALA A 74 -8.95 -2.18 -3.87
C ALA A 74 -9.14 -0.94 -2.98
N MET A 75 -9.28 -1.14 -1.66
CA MET A 75 -9.36 -0.04 -0.70
C MET A 75 -8.08 0.83 -0.68
N LEU A 76 -6.90 0.20 -0.65
CA LEU A 76 -5.63 0.93 -0.65
C LEU A 76 -5.39 1.70 -1.94
N VAL A 77 -5.80 1.16 -3.08
CA VAL A 77 -5.76 1.86 -4.37
C VAL A 77 -6.69 3.07 -4.35
N ILE A 78 -7.91 2.95 -3.81
CA ILE A 78 -8.81 4.08 -3.62
C ILE A 78 -8.16 5.14 -2.73
N ALA A 79 -7.64 4.75 -1.57
CA ALA A 79 -7.00 5.67 -0.63
C ALA A 79 -5.80 6.40 -1.27
N ASN A 80 -4.95 5.67 -2.01
CA ASN A 80 -3.82 6.26 -2.72
C ASN A 80 -4.28 7.28 -3.78
N ASN A 81 -5.32 6.95 -4.55
CA ASN A 81 -5.89 7.86 -5.54
C ASN A 81 -6.52 9.12 -4.93
N VAL A 82 -7.11 9.02 -3.72
CA VAL A 82 -7.61 10.20 -3.00
C VAL A 82 -6.47 11.18 -2.69
N PHE A 83 -5.30 10.71 -2.26
CA PHE A 83 -4.16 11.59 -2.05
C PHE A 83 -3.55 12.06 -3.37
N ASN A 84 -3.27 11.16 -4.30
CA ASN A 84 -2.50 11.48 -5.51
C ASN A 84 -3.29 12.30 -6.53
N ILE A 85 -4.55 11.96 -6.78
CA ILE A 85 -5.37 12.66 -7.79
C ILE A 85 -6.12 13.80 -7.12
N PHE A 86 -6.97 13.48 -6.15
CA PHE A 86 -7.83 14.49 -5.55
C PHE A 86 -7.03 15.49 -4.70
N GLY A 87 -6.08 15.01 -3.89
CA GLY A 87 -5.19 15.85 -3.10
C GLY A 87 -4.32 16.77 -3.96
N SER A 88 -3.67 16.24 -5.00
CA SER A 88 -2.86 17.07 -5.91
C SER A 88 -3.70 18.09 -6.68
N LEU A 89 -4.93 17.75 -7.08
CA LEU A 89 -5.85 18.68 -7.72
C LEU A 89 -6.20 19.85 -6.80
N MET A 90 -6.54 19.56 -5.54
CA MET A 90 -6.83 20.58 -4.52
C MET A 90 -5.60 21.45 -4.22
N LEU A 91 -4.42 20.84 -4.11
CA LEU A 91 -3.15 21.54 -3.92
C LEU A 91 -2.82 22.48 -5.09
N GLY A 92 -2.98 22.02 -6.34
CA GLY A 92 -2.75 22.84 -7.52
C GLY A 92 -3.73 24.02 -7.59
N GLY A 93 -5.00 23.80 -7.27
CA GLY A 93 -6.02 24.85 -7.19
C GLY A 93 -5.69 25.89 -6.11
N TYR A 94 -5.32 25.45 -4.91
CA TYR A 94 -4.94 26.34 -3.81
C TYR A 94 -3.63 27.11 -4.12
N ALA A 95 -2.62 26.43 -4.67
CA ALA A 95 -1.39 27.07 -5.10
C ALA A 95 -1.63 28.15 -6.16
N ALA A 96 -2.57 27.95 -7.08
CA ALA A 96 -2.93 28.95 -8.07
C ALA A 96 -3.48 30.24 -7.43
N VAL A 97 -4.33 30.12 -6.41
CA VAL A 97 -4.85 31.27 -5.64
C VAL A 97 -3.71 31.96 -4.89
N VAL A 98 -2.95 31.22 -4.10
CA VAL A 98 -1.82 31.77 -3.32
C VAL A 98 -0.82 32.48 -4.23
N PHE A 99 -0.44 31.88 -5.35
CA PHE A 99 0.54 32.48 -6.25
C PHE A 99 0.01 33.72 -6.95
N HIS A 100 -1.27 33.75 -7.32
CA HIS A 100 -1.90 34.94 -7.88
C HIS A 100 -1.91 36.09 -6.86
N ASP A 101 -2.33 35.82 -5.63
CA ASP A 101 -2.45 36.82 -4.55
C ASP A 101 -1.08 37.40 -4.15
N HIS A 102 -0.01 36.62 -4.30
CA HIS A 102 1.37 37.05 -4.05
C HIS A 102 2.08 37.63 -5.29
N HIS A 103 1.36 37.86 -6.40
CA HIS A 103 1.93 38.35 -7.66
C HIS A 103 3.08 37.49 -8.22
N LEU A 104 3.06 36.19 -7.93
CA LEU A 104 3.97 35.22 -8.52
C LEU A 104 3.51 34.94 -9.95
N GLY A 105 4.44 35.03 -10.92
CA GLY A 105 4.13 34.80 -12.33
C GLY A 105 3.66 33.36 -12.61
N GLY A 106 3.02 33.14 -13.76
CA GLY A 106 2.50 31.81 -14.15
C GLY A 106 3.55 30.69 -14.19
N SER A 107 4.84 31.02 -14.31
CA SER A 107 5.96 30.08 -14.21
C SER A 107 6.14 29.49 -12.81
N ALA A 108 5.67 30.15 -11.75
CA ALA A 108 5.72 29.61 -10.39
C ALA A 108 4.77 28.42 -10.24
N LEU A 109 3.57 28.49 -10.81
CA LEU A 109 2.58 27.42 -10.76
C LEU A 109 3.04 26.19 -11.56
N THR A 110 3.68 26.39 -12.70
CA THR A 110 4.23 25.29 -13.50
C THR A 110 5.39 24.60 -12.79
N LEU A 111 6.31 25.38 -12.21
CA LEU A 111 7.42 24.84 -11.41
C LEU A 111 6.91 24.08 -10.18
N PHE A 112 5.91 24.62 -9.48
CA PHE A 112 5.28 23.96 -8.34
C PHE A 112 4.62 22.64 -8.73
N SER A 113 3.83 22.62 -9.82
CA SER A 113 3.16 21.40 -10.28
C SER A 113 4.16 20.31 -10.67
N PHE A 114 5.25 20.70 -11.35
CA PHE A 114 6.33 19.79 -11.68
C PHE A 114 7.03 19.23 -10.44
N ALA A 115 7.38 20.10 -9.48
CA ALA A 115 8.01 19.70 -8.23
C ALA A 115 7.10 18.80 -7.37
N LEU A 116 5.81 19.13 -7.27
CA LEU A 116 4.82 18.32 -6.56
C LEU A 116 4.71 16.92 -7.16
N THR A 117 4.68 16.82 -8.49
CA THR A 117 4.63 15.53 -9.20
C THR A 117 5.86 14.67 -8.88
N LEU A 118 7.06 15.26 -8.93
CA LEU A 118 8.28 14.55 -8.56
C LEU A 118 8.28 14.13 -7.08
N LEU A 119 7.79 14.98 -6.18
CA LEU A 119 7.69 14.68 -4.75
C LEU A 119 6.74 13.50 -4.50
N VAL A 120 5.56 13.47 -5.13
CA VAL A 120 4.60 12.37 -4.99
C VAL A 120 5.18 11.08 -5.57
N ILE A 121 5.81 11.11 -6.74
CA ILE A 121 6.41 9.91 -7.34
C ILE A 121 7.53 9.36 -6.45
N LEU A 122 8.47 10.20 -6.00
CA LEU A 122 9.64 9.73 -5.25
C LEU A 122 9.27 9.37 -3.81
N PHE A 123 8.61 10.27 -3.10
CA PHE A 123 8.36 10.15 -1.66
C PHE A 123 6.98 9.61 -1.32
N GLY A 124 6.00 9.71 -2.22
CA GLY A 124 4.67 9.11 -2.04
C GLY A 124 4.58 7.68 -2.59
N GLU A 125 5.32 7.34 -3.65
CA GLU A 125 5.18 6.05 -4.32
C GLU A 125 6.45 5.18 -4.26
N ILE A 126 7.55 5.61 -4.88
CA ILE A 126 8.73 4.74 -5.12
C ILE A 126 9.42 4.38 -3.80
N LEU A 127 9.81 5.36 -2.99
CA LEU A 127 10.52 5.11 -1.73
C LEU A 127 9.65 4.34 -0.73
N PRO A 128 8.38 4.72 -0.49
CA PRO A 128 7.54 4.00 0.46
C PRO A 128 7.26 2.55 0.04
N LYS A 129 7.06 2.28 -1.27
CA LYS A 129 6.91 0.90 -1.75
C LYS A 129 8.16 0.06 -1.48
N ALA A 130 9.34 0.62 -1.75
CA ALA A 130 10.62 -0.05 -1.48
C ALA A 130 10.79 -0.38 0.01
N LEU A 131 10.43 0.55 0.91
CA LEU A 131 10.44 0.32 2.35
C LEU A 131 9.38 -0.70 2.79
N GLY A 132 8.18 -0.62 2.22
CA GLY A 132 7.07 -1.56 2.39
C GLY A 132 7.49 -3.00 2.13
N THR A 133 8.12 -3.24 0.97
CA THR A 133 8.64 -4.57 0.60
C THR A 133 9.72 -5.06 1.56
N ARG A 134 10.65 -4.19 1.98
CA ARG A 134 11.75 -4.58 2.88
C ARG A 134 11.28 -4.90 4.30
N MET A 135 10.31 -4.15 4.81
CA MET A 135 9.78 -4.28 6.18
C MET A 135 8.37 -4.88 6.19
N ALA A 136 8.09 -5.77 5.23
CA ALA A 136 6.74 -6.25 4.93
C ALA A 136 5.98 -6.80 6.15
N ALA A 137 6.62 -7.65 6.95
CA ALA A 137 5.98 -8.24 8.13
C ALA A 137 5.60 -7.17 9.18
N SER A 138 6.53 -6.28 9.51
CA SER A 138 6.32 -5.25 10.54
C SER A 138 5.30 -4.21 10.09
N ILE A 139 5.43 -3.69 8.87
CA ILE A 139 4.51 -2.68 8.33
C ILE A 139 3.10 -3.26 8.19
N SER A 140 2.96 -4.49 7.68
CA SER A 140 1.65 -5.13 7.55
C SER A 140 0.98 -5.33 8.91
N LEU A 141 1.74 -5.73 9.94
CA LEU A 141 1.19 -5.94 11.27
C LEU A 141 0.76 -4.63 11.95
N VAL A 142 1.59 -3.59 11.88
CA VAL A 142 1.31 -2.28 12.47
C VAL A 142 0.14 -1.60 11.77
N SER A 143 0.00 -1.75 10.45
CA SER A 143 -1.06 -1.11 9.67
C SER A 143 -2.41 -1.85 9.72
N ALA A 144 -2.44 -3.12 10.15
CA ALA A 144 -3.64 -3.95 10.13
C ALA A 144 -4.88 -3.32 10.83
N PRO A 145 -4.77 -2.69 12.02
CA PRO A 145 -5.92 -2.04 12.65
C PRO A 145 -6.48 -0.87 11.82
N THR A 146 -5.60 -0.02 11.29
CA THR A 146 -5.96 1.13 10.46
C THR A 146 -6.66 0.69 9.18
N ILE A 147 -6.12 -0.34 8.52
CA ILE A 147 -6.74 -0.94 7.32
C ILE A 147 -8.13 -1.46 7.65
N ALA A 148 -8.32 -2.16 8.78
CA ALA A 148 -9.62 -2.70 9.15
C ALA A 148 -10.69 -1.61 9.36
N VAL A 149 -10.29 -0.43 9.86
CA VAL A 149 -11.18 0.73 9.98
C VAL A 149 -11.49 1.31 8.60
N LEU A 150 -10.47 1.54 7.77
CA LEU A 150 -10.66 2.06 6.40
C LEU A 150 -11.52 1.13 5.54
N MET A 151 -11.37 -0.18 5.69
CA MET A 151 -12.21 -1.18 5.03
C MET A 151 -13.69 -1.02 5.37
N LYS A 152 -14.03 -0.69 6.63
CA LYS A 152 -15.42 -0.44 7.02
C LYS A 152 -15.94 0.87 6.43
N LEU A 153 -15.12 1.91 6.39
CA LEU A 153 -15.48 3.21 5.82
C LEU A 153 -15.68 3.14 4.30
N CYS A 154 -14.81 2.40 3.60
CA CYS A 154 -14.85 2.23 2.15
C CYS A 154 -15.77 1.08 1.69
N ALA A 155 -16.38 0.33 2.62
CA ALA A 155 -17.26 -0.79 2.32
C ALA A 155 -18.32 -0.49 1.23
N PRO A 156 -19.09 0.63 1.25
CA PRO A 156 -20.09 0.87 0.21
C PRO A 156 -19.47 0.99 -1.19
N LEU A 157 -18.29 1.59 -1.29
CA LEU A 157 -17.58 1.77 -2.56
C LEU A 157 -16.98 0.44 -3.05
N ILE A 158 -16.42 -0.35 -2.15
CA ILE A 158 -15.89 -1.69 -2.47
C ILE A 158 -17.01 -2.61 -2.97
N LEU A 159 -18.17 -2.61 -2.30
CA LEU A 159 -19.33 -3.41 -2.73
C LEU A 159 -19.86 -2.98 -4.11
N LEU A 160 -19.80 -1.69 -4.43
CA LEU A 160 -20.13 -1.20 -5.77
C LEU A 160 -19.14 -1.73 -6.81
N LEU A 161 -17.84 -1.70 -6.52
CA LEU A 161 -16.81 -2.24 -7.40
C LEU A 161 -16.96 -3.77 -7.58
N GLU A 162 -17.26 -4.52 -6.52
CA GLU A 162 -17.52 -5.97 -6.59
C GLU A 162 -18.69 -6.29 -7.54
N ARG A 163 -19.73 -5.47 -7.56
CA ARG A 163 -20.86 -5.64 -8.49
C ARG A 163 -20.50 -5.36 -9.93
N LEU A 164 -19.59 -4.41 -10.17
CA LEU A 164 -19.16 -4.03 -11.52
C LEU A 164 -18.09 -4.98 -12.06
N MET A 165 -17.22 -5.50 -11.18
CA MET A 165 -16.04 -6.27 -11.52
C MET A 165 -15.81 -7.40 -10.51
N PRO A 166 -16.63 -8.47 -10.56
CA PRO A 166 -16.56 -9.56 -9.58
C PRO A 166 -15.21 -10.30 -9.55
N ALA A 167 -14.47 -10.29 -10.67
CA ALA A 167 -13.13 -10.87 -10.79
C ALA A 167 -12.06 -10.17 -9.93
N ILE A 168 -12.30 -8.93 -9.45
CA ILE A 168 -11.35 -8.21 -8.59
C ILE A 168 -11.20 -8.88 -7.20
N THR A 169 -12.20 -9.66 -6.80
CA THR A 169 -12.29 -10.28 -5.48
C THR A 169 -12.19 -11.79 -5.48
N GLU A 170 -11.82 -12.42 -6.60
CA GLU A 170 -11.50 -13.84 -6.57
C GLU A 170 -10.27 -14.05 -5.68
N GLU A 171 -10.52 -14.68 -4.52
CA GLU A 171 -9.48 -15.04 -3.58
C GLU A 171 -8.79 -16.29 -4.13
N SER A 172 -7.51 -16.15 -4.52
CA SER A 172 -6.66 -17.30 -4.80
C SER A 172 -6.42 -18.04 -3.50
N GLU A 173 -6.99 -19.24 -3.34
CA GLU A 173 -6.58 -20.13 -2.26
C GLU A 173 -5.10 -20.49 -2.44
N LEU A 174 -4.35 -20.52 -1.32
CA LEU A 174 -3.01 -21.07 -1.30
C LEU A 174 -3.14 -22.59 -1.36
N THR A 175 -3.18 -23.14 -2.56
CA THR A 175 -3.05 -24.57 -2.78
C THR A 175 -1.56 -24.89 -2.91
N THR A 176 -0.98 -25.51 -1.89
CA THR A 176 0.39 -26.03 -1.96
C THR A 176 0.36 -27.52 -2.24
N ASP A 177 1.02 -27.93 -3.31
CA ASP A 177 1.17 -29.33 -3.69
C ASP A 177 2.56 -29.86 -3.31
N GLU A 178 2.70 -31.17 -3.23
CA GLU A 178 3.94 -31.87 -2.92
C GLU A 178 5.11 -31.45 -3.82
N GLU A 179 4.84 -31.25 -5.11
CA GLU A 179 5.84 -30.78 -6.07
C GLU A 179 6.35 -29.37 -5.74
N GLU A 180 5.47 -28.50 -5.26
CA GLU A 180 5.84 -27.15 -4.82
C GLU A 180 6.70 -27.19 -3.55
N ILE A 181 6.39 -28.07 -2.60
CA ILE A 181 7.20 -28.28 -1.39
C ILE A 181 8.60 -28.80 -1.75
N ARG A 182 8.69 -29.79 -2.66
CA ARG A 182 9.97 -30.31 -3.18
C ARG A 182 10.79 -29.18 -3.83
N LEU A 183 10.14 -28.32 -4.62
CA LEU A 183 10.80 -27.18 -5.29
C LEU A 183 11.33 -26.16 -4.28
N LEU A 184 10.54 -25.80 -3.27
CA LEU A 184 10.93 -24.87 -2.21
C LEU A 184 12.11 -25.38 -1.40
N ALA A 185 12.11 -26.67 -1.02
CA ALA A 185 13.24 -27.30 -0.32
C ALA A 185 14.53 -27.24 -1.16
N ARG A 186 14.44 -27.53 -2.46
CA ARG A 186 15.57 -27.46 -3.39
C ARG A 186 16.11 -26.04 -3.57
N LEU A 187 15.22 -25.05 -3.69
CA LEU A 187 15.59 -23.63 -3.76
C LEU A 187 16.23 -23.14 -2.47
N GLY A 188 15.73 -23.57 -1.31
CA GLY A 188 16.31 -23.29 0.00
C GLY A 188 17.74 -23.81 0.11
N SER A 189 17.99 -25.02 -0.37
CA SER A 189 19.34 -25.61 -0.44
C SER A 189 20.28 -24.83 -1.36
N GLN A 190 19.82 -24.44 -2.56
CA GLN A 190 20.63 -23.63 -3.48
C GLN A 190 21.00 -22.25 -2.91
N LYS A 191 20.12 -21.65 -2.10
CA LYS A 191 20.37 -20.37 -1.44
C LYS A 191 21.13 -20.50 -0.12
N GLY A 192 21.55 -21.71 0.26
CA GLY A 192 22.27 -21.99 1.51
C GLY A 192 21.43 -21.77 2.77
N GLN A 193 20.10 -21.81 2.66
CA GLN A 193 19.16 -21.66 3.78
C GLN A 193 18.73 -23.00 4.38
N ILE A 194 18.97 -24.10 3.67
CA ILE A 194 18.65 -25.49 4.05
C ILE A 194 19.87 -26.34 3.69
N GLU A 195 20.26 -27.31 4.52
CA GLU A 195 21.37 -28.20 4.20
C GLU A 195 21.00 -29.17 3.06
N ALA A 196 21.98 -29.61 2.26
CA ALA A 196 21.71 -30.42 1.06
C ALA A 196 21.10 -31.79 1.40
N ASP A 197 21.47 -32.34 2.55
CA ASP A 197 20.95 -33.58 3.12
C ASP A 197 19.52 -33.43 3.65
N GLU A 198 19.16 -32.31 4.28
CA GLU A 198 17.78 -32.00 4.68
C GLU A 198 16.85 -31.93 3.47
N ALA A 199 17.26 -31.24 2.40
CA ALA A 199 16.49 -31.16 1.16
C ALA A 199 16.34 -32.55 0.49
N ALA A 200 17.38 -33.38 0.54
CA ALA A 200 17.33 -34.76 0.05
C ALA A 200 16.43 -35.66 0.91
N MET A 201 16.34 -35.41 2.22
CA MET A 201 15.45 -36.13 3.13
C MET A 201 13.99 -35.84 2.81
N ILE A 202 13.63 -34.57 2.60
CA ILE A 202 12.29 -34.14 2.19
C ILE A 202 11.88 -34.85 0.88
N ALA A 203 12.77 -34.87 -0.12
CA ALA A 203 12.50 -35.55 -1.39
C ALA A 203 12.28 -37.07 -1.23
N LYS A 204 12.99 -37.72 -0.30
CA LYS A 204 12.85 -39.17 -0.04
C LYS A 204 11.54 -39.53 0.65
N VAL A 205 11.07 -38.72 1.61
CA VAL A 205 9.78 -38.96 2.31
C VAL A 205 8.64 -39.04 1.30
N PHE A 206 8.66 -38.12 0.36
CA PHE A 206 7.72 -38.02 -0.75
C PHE A 206 7.80 -39.20 -1.73
N GLN A 207 9.02 -39.60 -2.13
CA GLN A 207 9.22 -40.83 -2.93
C GLN A 207 8.74 -42.10 -2.22
N LEU A 208 8.85 -42.18 -0.89
CA LEU A 208 8.36 -43.32 -0.12
C LEU A 208 6.83 -43.38 -0.11
N ASN A 209 6.16 -42.25 0.04
CA ASN A 209 4.70 -42.16 -0.04
C ASN A 209 4.19 -42.65 -1.41
N ASP A 210 4.84 -42.22 -2.50
CA ASP A 210 4.55 -42.64 -3.88
C ASP A 210 4.73 -44.16 -4.10
N LEU A 211 5.62 -44.81 -3.34
CA LEU A 211 5.88 -46.26 -3.42
C LEU A 211 4.93 -47.11 -2.57
N THR A 212 4.22 -46.50 -1.62
CA THR A 212 3.29 -47.17 -0.70
C THR A 212 1.81 -46.97 -1.05
N ALA A 213 1.50 -46.06 -1.99
CA ALA A 213 0.17 -45.82 -2.56
C ALA A 213 -0.08 -46.71 -3.79
#